data_AF-A0A971MII9-F1
#
_entry.id   AF-A0A971MII9-F1
#
_cell.length_a   1.000
_cell.length_b   1.000
_cell.length_c   1.000
_cell.angle_alpha   90.00
_cell.angle_beta   90.00
_cell.angle_gamma   90.00
#
_symmetry.space_group_name_H-M   'P 1'
#
loop_
_entity.id
_entity.type
_entity.pdbx_description
1 polymer ?
#
loop_
_entity_poly.entity_id
_entity_poly.type
_entity_poly.pdbx_seq_one_letter_code
_entity_poly.pdbx_strand_id
1 'polypeptide(L)' 'LDCQVYSRVDVFVGNDGKIYFNEVNTTPGFTITSAFPMMMESIGIGIKDLISILIELAL' A
#
# COMPACT_ATOMS: atom_id res chain seq x y z
N LEU A 1 14.96 1.12 -3.42
CA LEU A 1 14.23 2.40 -3.53
C LEU A 1 14.29 3.21 -2.25
N ASP A 2 14.76 2.65 -1.11
CA ASP A 2 14.80 3.34 0.19
C ASP A 2 13.45 3.94 0.62
N CYS A 3 12.35 3.29 0.22
CA CYS A 3 11.04 3.61 0.76
C CYS A 3 11.00 3.21 2.23
N GLN A 4 10.44 4.09 3.05
CA GLN A 4 10.26 3.88 4.48
C GLN A 4 8.78 3.97 4.84
N VAL A 5 8.41 3.32 5.94
CA VAL A 5 7.05 3.29 6.52
C VAL A 5 6.02 2.60 5.63
N TYR A 6 5.69 3.15 4.45
CA TYR A 6 4.71 2.56 3.53
C TYR A 6 4.86 3.04 2.08
N SER A 7 4.33 2.26 1.15
CA SER A 7 4.11 2.65 -0.24
C SER A 7 3.06 1.73 -0.87
N ARG A 8 2.41 2.20 -1.94
CA ARG A 8 1.64 1.33 -2.84
C ARG A 8 2.50 1.02 -4.05
N VAL A 9 2.68 -0.25 -4.37
CA VAL A 9 3.42 -0.68 -5.57
C VAL A 9 2.44 -1.20 -6.59
N ASP A 10 2.40 -0.54 -7.73
CA ASP A 10 1.53 -0.92 -8.82
C ASP A 10 2.32 -1.76 -9.82
N VAL A 11 1.66 -2.81 -10.33
CA VAL A 11 2.25 -3.73 -11.29
C VAL A 11 1.25 -4.08 -12.38
N PHE A 12 1.76 -4.43 -13.55
CA PHE A 12 0.99 -5.12 -14.58
C PHE A 12 1.30 -6.62 -14.52
N VAL A 13 0.28 -7.46 -14.66
CA VAL A 13 0.45 -8.91 -14.83
C VAL A 13 0.28 -9.22 -16.32
N GLY A 14 1.35 -9.66 -16.97
CA GLY A 14 1.31 -10.06 -18.38
C GLY A 14 0.54 -11.36 -18.58
N ASN A 15 0.14 -11.63 -19.83
CA ASN A 15 -0.54 -12.88 -20.19
C ASN A 15 0.33 -14.13 -19.97
N ASP A 16 1.65 -13.96 -19.86
CA ASP A 16 2.60 -15.00 -19.49
C ASP A 16 2.74 -15.18 -17.97
N GLY A 17 1.90 -14.50 -17.18
CA GLY A 17 1.94 -14.50 -15.72
C GLY A 17 3.09 -13.70 -15.12
N LYS A 18 3.93 -13.05 -15.95
CA LYS A 18 5.03 -12.23 -15.43
C LYS A 18 4.53 -10.92 -14.86
N ILE A 19 5.20 -10.47 -13.81
CA ILE A 19 4.94 -9.19 -13.15
C ILE A 19 5.86 -8.15 -13.77
N TYR A 20 5.26 -7.06 -14.25
CA TYR A 20 5.96 -5.90 -14.80
C TYR A 20 5.73 -4.73 -13.85
N PHE A 21 6.82 -4.10 -13.42
CA PHE A 21 6.76 -2.93 -12.56
C PHE A 21 6.08 -1.75 -13.29
N ASN A 22 5.13 -1.09 -12.62
CA ASN A 22 4.49 0.13 -13.11
C ASN A 22 5.01 1.36 -12.35
N GLU A 23 4.63 1.49 -11.07
CA GLU A 23 5.03 2.62 -10.23
C GLU A 23 5.21 2.21 -8.76
N VAL A 24 5.98 3.02 -8.03
CA VAL A 24 5.92 3.05 -6.56
C VAL A 24 5.34 4.39 -6.15
N ASN A 25 4.19 4.34 -5.48
CA ASN A 25 3.55 5.51 -4.90
C ASN A 25 3.92 5.60 -3.42
N THR A 26 4.78 6.56 -3.08
CA THR A 26 5.28 6.78 -1.70
C THR A 26 4.29 7.54 -0.81
N THR A 27 3.22 8.09 -1.38
CA THR A 27 2.16 8.79 -0.66
C THR A 27 0.80 8.47 -1.30
N PRO A 28 0.35 7.20 -1.23
CA PRO A 28 -0.91 6.79 -1.83
C PRO A 28 -2.08 7.47 -1.13
N GLY A 29 -3.22 7.57 -1.84
CA GLY A 29 -4.46 8.09 -1.25
C GLY A 29 -4.83 7.34 0.05
N PHE A 30 -5.36 8.08 1.02
CA PHE A 30 -5.63 7.59 2.38
C PHE A 30 -7.09 7.77 2.82
N THR A 31 -8.02 8.00 1.89
CA THR A 31 -9.46 7.95 2.19
C THR A 31 -9.91 6.49 2.36
N ILE A 32 -11.07 6.25 2.99
CA ILE A 32 -11.62 4.89 3.16
C ILE A 32 -11.83 4.14 1.83
N THR A 33 -12.01 4.86 0.72
CA THR A 33 -12.18 4.31 -0.62
C THR A 33 -10.88 4.26 -1.43
N SER A 34 -9.75 4.67 -0.84
CA SER A 34 -8.46 4.60 -1.49
C SER A 34 -7.93 3.16 -1.49
N ALA A 35 -7.20 2.79 -2.54
CA ALA A 35 -6.71 1.42 -2.71
C ALA A 35 -5.83 0.93 -1.55
N PHE A 36 -4.97 1.78 -0.98
CA PHE A 36 -4.07 1.36 0.10
C PHE A 36 -4.83 0.97 1.38
N PRO A 37 -5.72 1.82 1.95
CA PRO A 37 -6.58 1.40 3.06
C PRO A 37 -7.46 0.19 2.76
N MET A 38 -8.08 0.10 1.56
CA MET A 38 -8.92 -1.05 1.20
C MET A 38 -8.15 -2.37 1.13
N MET A 39 -6.91 -2.35 0.63
CA MET A 39 -6.06 -3.55 0.61
C MET A 39 -5.69 -4.00 2.03
N MET A 40 -5.37 -3.07 2.92
CA MET A 40 -5.08 -3.37 4.32
C MET A 40 -6.32 -3.93 5.03
N GLU A 41 -7.50 -3.37 4.77
CA GLU A 41 -8.77 -3.89 5.30
C GLU A 41 -9.05 -5.31 4.79
N SER A 42 -8.74 -5.62 3.53
CA SER A 42 -8.93 -6.96 2.96
C SER A 42 -8.11 -8.06 3.64
N ILE A 43 -7.03 -7.69 4.34
CA ILE A 43 -6.21 -8.60 5.15
C ILE A 43 -6.48 -8.45 6.66
N GLY A 44 -7.56 -7.76 7.04
CA GLY A 44 -8.01 -7.63 8.42
C GLY A 44 -7.42 -6.45 9.20
N ILE A 45 -6.70 -5.53 8.55
CA ILE A 45 -6.15 -4.34 9.19
C ILE A 45 -7.10 -3.16 8.94
N GLY A 46 -7.93 -2.83 9.93
CA GLY A 46 -8.83 -1.68 9.84
C GLY A 46 -8.07 -0.35 9.80
N ILE A 47 -8.70 0.71 9.28
CA ILE A 47 -8.05 2.02 9.07
C ILE A 47 -7.48 2.64 10.36
N LYS A 48 -8.09 2.39 11.52
CA LYS A 48 -7.57 2.86 12.82
C LYS A 48 -6.27 2.17 13.18
N ASP A 49 -6.24 0.84 13.06
CA ASP A 49 -5.06 0.04 13.36
C ASP A 49 -3.93 0.36 12.37
N LEU A 50 -4.28 0.53 11.09
CA LEU A 50 -3.33 0.97 10.06
C LEU A 50 -2.66 2.30 10.44
N ILE A 51 -3.42 3.31 10.85
CA ILE A 51 -2.85 4.60 11.27
C ILE A 51 -1.92 4.42 12.47
N SER A 52 -2.30 3.62 13.47
CA SER A 52 -1.44 3.33 14.63
C SER A 52 -0.11 2.69 14.19
N ILE A 53 -0.16 1.69 13.31
CA ILE A 53 1.03 1.02 12.75
C ILE A 53 1.94 2.04 12.04
N LEU A 54 1.39 2.93 11.20
CA LEU A 54 2.20 3.91 10.48
C LEU A 54 2.85 4.94 11.41
N ILE A 55 2.17 5.34 12.50
CA ILE A 55 2.74 6.23 13.51
C ILE A 55 3.88 5.53 14.25
N GLU A 56 3.69 4.27 14.67
CA GLU A 56 4.71 3.49 15.38
C GLU A 56 5.96 3.27 14.51
N LEU A 57 5.79 3.01 13.22
CA LEU A 57 6.90 2.84 12.28
C LEU A 57 7.67 4.12 11.96
N ALA A 58 7.08 5.30 12.23
CA ALA A 58 7.70 6.59 11.98
C ALA A 58 8.53 7.13 13.16
N LEU A 59 8.39 6.51 14.34
CA LEU A 59 9.14 6.84 15.56
C LEU A 59 10.51 6.13 15.59
#